data_AF-A0A1N7QW20-F1
#
_entry.id   AF-A0A1N7QW20-F1
#
_cell.length_a   1.000
_cell.length_b   1.000
_cell.length_c   1.000
_cell.angle_alpha   90.00
_cell.angle_beta   90.00
_cell.angle_gamma   90.00
#
_symmetry.space_group_name_H-M   'P 1'
#
loop_
_entity.id
_entity.type
_entity.pdbx_description
1 polymer ?
#
loop_
_entity_poly.entity_id
_entity_poly.type
_entity_poly.pdbx_seq_one_letter_code
_entity_poly.pdbx_strand_id
1 'polypeptide(L)'
;MSWDIVLFNSRQTILSVEEIDEEQLEPTDFYAVLESSFEQIEKDNSHRRINGDDFIIEYFTHNEPVSNTILFMYNEKGLYELITIARKHHWQIFDTSLGQMIDLNNPAINGYEDFKSYLQHVLWSNK
;
A
#
# COMPACT_ATOMS: atom_id res chain seq x y z
N MET A 1 -9.48 3.26 -13.14
CA MET A 1 -9.67 4.30 -12.10
C MET A 1 -8.33 4.49 -11.40
N SER A 2 -8.06 5.69 -10.89
CA SER A 2 -6.86 6.00 -10.10
C SER A 2 -7.29 6.53 -8.73
N TRP A 3 -6.55 6.19 -7.69
CA TRP A 3 -6.79 6.69 -6.33
C TRP A 3 -5.48 6.82 -5.57
N ASP A 4 -5.54 7.65 -4.53
CA ASP A 4 -4.40 7.96 -3.69
C ASP A 4 -4.54 7.18 -2.38
N ILE A 5 -3.52 6.42 -2.05
CA ILE A 5 -3.44 5.65 -0.82
C ILE A 5 -2.42 6.29 0.10
N VAL A 6 -2.75 6.38 1.37
CA VAL A 6 -1.76 6.69 2.41
C VAL A 6 -1.38 5.41 3.14
N LEU A 7 -0.09 5.10 3.16
CA LEU A 7 0.48 3.97 3.88
C LEU A 7 1.13 4.48 5.16
N PHE A 8 0.82 3.87 6.29
CA PHE A 8 1.32 4.26 7.62
C PHE A 8 2.08 3.12 8.30
N ASN A 9 3.07 3.48 9.11
CA ASN A 9 3.58 2.62 10.17
C ASN A 9 3.30 3.27 11.52
N SER A 10 2.65 2.51 12.41
CA SER A 10 2.24 2.98 13.72
C SER A 10 2.11 1.82 14.71
N ARG A 11 2.44 2.10 15.97
CA ARG A 11 2.23 1.16 17.09
C ARG A 11 0.77 1.03 17.49
N GLN A 12 -0.06 2.02 17.16
CA GLN A 12 -1.50 1.95 17.39
C GLN A 12 -2.22 1.41 16.17
N THR A 13 -3.34 0.73 16.39
CA THR A 13 -4.31 0.48 15.32
C THR A 13 -5.08 1.78 15.06
N ILE A 14 -5.07 2.24 13.82
CA ILE A 14 -5.76 3.43 13.33
C ILE A 14 -7.05 2.95 12.66
N LEU A 15 -8.19 3.24 13.27
CA LEU A 15 -9.53 2.99 12.76
C LEU A 15 -10.07 4.20 11.99
N SER A 16 -9.59 5.40 12.31
CA SER A 16 -9.94 6.65 11.64
C SER A 16 -8.73 7.59 11.63
N VAL A 17 -8.60 8.45 10.61
CA VAL A 17 -7.46 9.36 10.53
C VAL A 17 -7.52 10.48 11.59
N GLU A 18 -8.72 10.75 12.13
CA GLU A 18 -8.96 11.73 13.19
C GLU A 18 -8.42 11.29 14.56
N GLU A 19 -8.14 10.00 14.76
CA GLU A 19 -7.58 9.44 16.00
C GLU A 19 -6.08 9.13 15.93
N ILE A 20 -5.39 9.64 14.89
CA ILE A 20 -3.94 9.46 14.78
C ILE A 20 -3.23 10.14 15.95
N ASP A 21 -2.49 9.35 16.71
CA ASP A 21 -1.52 9.80 17.69
C ASP A 21 -0.14 9.86 17.03
N GLU A 22 0.36 11.07 16.81
CA GLU A 22 1.65 11.32 16.17
C GLU A 22 2.82 10.68 16.94
N GLU A 23 2.70 10.50 18.26
CA GLU A 23 3.74 9.86 19.08
C GLU A 23 3.80 8.34 18.87
N GLN A 24 2.77 7.73 18.27
CA GLN A 24 2.73 6.31 17.94
C GLN A 24 3.20 6.02 16.52
N LEU A 25 3.40 7.04 15.69
CA LEU A 25 3.91 6.89 14.33
C LEU A 25 5.39 6.51 14.33
N GLU A 26 5.77 5.57 13.47
CA GLU A 26 7.12 5.01 13.44
C GLU A 26 7.82 5.28 12.10
N PRO A 27 8.96 5.99 12.10
CA PRO A 27 9.76 6.18 10.90
C PRO A 27 10.15 4.85 10.26
N THR A 28 9.88 4.72 8.96
CA THR A 28 10.02 3.47 8.21
C THR A 28 10.54 3.75 6.80
N ASP A 29 11.41 2.86 6.33
CA ASP A 29 11.83 2.87 4.93
C ASP A 29 10.84 2.06 4.08
N PHE A 30 9.69 2.67 3.79
CA PHE A 30 8.70 2.06 2.89
C PHE A 30 9.29 1.80 1.51
N TYR A 31 10.19 2.67 1.06
CA TYR A 31 10.73 2.65 -0.29
C TYR A 31 11.61 1.42 -0.52
N ALA A 32 12.49 1.07 0.43
CA ALA A 32 13.30 -0.14 0.31
C ALA A 32 12.45 -1.42 0.25
N VAL A 33 11.36 -1.50 1.01
CA VAL A 33 10.45 -2.65 1.00
C VAL A 33 9.66 -2.71 -0.30
N LEU A 34 9.08 -1.60 -0.75
CA LEU A 34 8.39 -1.54 -2.04
C LEU A 34 9.36 -1.92 -3.17
N GLU A 35 10.55 -1.33 -3.20
CA GLU A 35 11.54 -1.60 -4.25
C GLU A 35 12.06 -3.05 -4.25
N SER A 36 12.05 -3.74 -3.12
CA SER A 36 12.41 -5.16 -3.04
C SER A 36 11.24 -6.11 -3.29
N SER A 37 10.01 -5.60 -3.32
CA SER A 37 8.80 -6.40 -3.54
C SER A 37 8.38 -6.49 -5.00
N PHE A 38 8.95 -5.67 -5.89
CA PHE A 38 8.60 -5.63 -7.31
C PHE A 38 9.83 -5.67 -8.21
N GLU A 39 9.71 -6.35 -9.36
CA GLU A 39 10.82 -6.51 -10.30
C GLU A 39 10.96 -5.33 -11.27
N GLN A 40 9.84 -4.79 -11.74
CA GLN A 40 9.82 -3.75 -12.78
C GLN A 40 9.57 -2.37 -12.18
N ILE A 41 10.66 -1.64 -11.95
CA ILE A 41 10.63 -0.31 -11.33
C ILE A 41 11.41 0.69 -12.17
N GLU A 42 10.71 1.70 -12.68
CA GLU A 42 11.30 2.87 -13.29
C GLU A 42 11.67 3.89 -12.20
N LYS A 43 12.87 4.45 -12.30
CA LYS A 43 13.40 5.42 -11.34
C LYS A 43 13.80 6.71 -12.06
N ASP A 44 13.18 7.83 -11.68
CA ASP A 44 13.53 9.16 -12.16
C ASP A 44 13.66 10.11 -10.96
N ASN A 45 14.90 10.43 -10.58
CA ASN A 45 15.20 11.24 -9.39
C ASN A 45 14.53 10.66 -8.12
N SER A 46 13.57 11.39 -7.52
CA SER A 46 12.78 10.93 -6.39
C SER A 46 11.51 10.19 -6.80
N HIS A 47 11.12 10.23 -8.08
CA HIS A 47 9.93 9.54 -8.56
C HIS A 47 10.24 8.06 -8.83
N ARG A 48 9.30 7.21 -8.43
CA ARG A 48 9.30 5.77 -8.68
C ARG A 48 7.98 5.39 -9.32
N ARG A 49 8.07 4.55 -10.33
CA ARG A 49 6.93 3.93 -10.99
C ARG A 49 7.14 2.43 -11.06
N ILE A 50 6.34 1.69 -10.32
CA ILE A 50 6.25 0.23 -10.39
C ILE A 50 5.27 -0.12 -11.51
N ASN A 51 5.70 -0.94 -12.46
CA ASN A 51 4.83 -1.47 -13.51
C ASN A 51 4.54 -2.93 -13.19
N GLY A 52 3.34 -3.21 -12.68
CA GLY A 52 2.82 -4.57 -12.57
C GLY A 52 2.23 -5.06 -13.90
N ASP A 53 1.79 -6.32 -13.94
CA ASP A 53 1.22 -6.92 -15.15
C ASP A 53 0.02 -6.12 -15.70
N ASP A 54 -0.77 -5.50 -14.83
CA ASP A 54 -1.95 -4.71 -15.20
C ASP A 54 -2.31 -3.60 -14.20
N PHE A 55 -1.34 -3.21 -13.38
CA PHE A 55 -1.46 -2.09 -12.45
C PHE A 55 -0.18 -1.25 -12.47
N ILE A 56 -0.31 -0.01 -12.02
CA ILE A 56 0.84 0.88 -11.80
C ILE A 56 0.74 1.43 -10.38
N ILE A 57 1.88 1.52 -9.71
CA ILE A 57 2.03 2.24 -8.42
C ILE A 57 3.11 3.30 -8.62
N GLU A 58 2.75 4.57 -8.38
CA GLU A 58 3.68 5.70 -8.42
C GLU A 58 3.84 6.29 -7.01
N TYR A 59 5.07 6.72 -6.68
CA TYR A 59 5.37 7.36 -5.41
C TYR A 59 6.64 8.20 -5.46
N PHE A 60 6.84 9.02 -4.44
CA PHE A 60 8.01 9.88 -4.29
C PHE A 60 8.84 9.48 -3.08
N THR A 61 10.12 9.16 -3.30
CA THR A 61 11.05 8.76 -2.25
C THR A 61 11.58 9.95 -1.48
N HIS A 62 11.86 9.71 -0.20
CA HIS A 62 12.51 10.66 0.70
C HIS A 62 13.87 10.09 1.12
N ASN A 63 14.81 10.97 1.46
CA ASN A 63 16.17 10.55 1.85
C ASN A 63 16.21 9.94 3.27
N GLU A 64 15.19 10.21 4.07
CA GLU A 64 15.07 9.73 5.44
C GLU A 64 13.81 8.87 5.60
N PRO A 65 13.80 7.90 6.54
CA PRO A 65 12.59 7.15 6.88
C PRO A 65 11.45 8.09 7.26
N VAL A 66 10.24 7.75 6.82
CA VAL A 66 9.02 8.53 7.08
C VAL A 66 8.01 7.67 7.82
N SER A 67 7.12 8.28 8.59
CA SER A 67 6.03 7.56 9.27
C SER A 67 4.89 7.17 8.35
N ASN A 68 4.72 7.92 7.26
CA ASN A 68 3.72 7.67 6.25
C ASN A 68 4.20 8.11 4.86
N THR A 69 3.61 7.53 3.82
CA THR A 69 3.86 7.94 2.43
C THR A 69 2.58 7.82 1.60
N ILE A 70 2.52 8.58 0.51
CA ILE A 70 1.39 8.56 -0.43
C ILE A 70 1.79 7.76 -1.66
N LEU A 71 0.91 6.84 -2.06
CA LEU A 71 1.04 6.02 -3.24
C LEU A 71 -0.12 6.33 -4.19
N PHE A 72 0.19 6.63 -5.44
CA PHE A 72 -0.78 6.80 -6.51
C PHE A 72 -0.96 5.47 -7.21
N MET A 73 -2.17 4.94 -7.19
CA MET A 73 -2.45 3.62 -7.75
C MET A 73 -3.37 3.69 -8.94
N TYR A 74 -3.04 2.90 -9.94
CA TYR A 74 -3.81 2.75 -11.16
C TYR A 74 -4.16 1.26 -11.29
N ASN A 75 -5.46 0.95 -11.19
CA ASN A 75 -6.02 -0.40 -11.12
C ASN A 75 -5.94 -1.06 -9.73
N GLU A 76 -6.97 -1.84 -9.39
CA GLU A 76 -7.24 -2.41 -8.06
C GLU A 76 -6.23 -3.45 -7.61
N LYS A 77 -5.63 -4.12 -8.58
CA LYS A 77 -4.59 -5.11 -8.32
C LYS A 77 -3.36 -4.51 -7.66
N GLY A 78 -3.06 -3.22 -7.90
CA GLY A 78 -2.03 -2.51 -7.16
C GLY A 78 -2.31 -2.45 -5.66
N LEU A 79 -3.57 -2.23 -5.27
CA LEU A 79 -3.98 -2.28 -3.86
C LEU A 79 -3.85 -3.68 -3.28
N TYR A 80 -4.15 -4.70 -4.08
CA TYR A 80 -4.09 -6.09 -3.62
C TYR A 80 -2.66 -6.53 -3.29
N GLU A 81 -1.68 -6.16 -4.13
CA GLU A 81 -0.27 -6.32 -3.80
C GLU A 81 0.11 -5.54 -2.54
N LEU A 82 -0.32 -4.28 -2.46
CA LEU A 82 -0.02 -3.42 -1.33
C LEU A 82 -0.59 -3.95 0.00
N ILE A 83 -1.81 -4.49 0.01
CA ILE A 83 -2.42 -5.14 1.18
C ILE A 83 -1.55 -6.31 1.65
N THR A 84 -1.02 -7.10 0.71
CA THR A 84 -0.16 -8.24 1.03
C THR A 84 1.14 -7.79 1.69
N ILE A 85 1.78 -6.74 1.15
CA ILE A 85 2.98 -6.13 1.72
C ILE A 85 2.68 -5.52 3.09
N ALA A 86 1.62 -4.72 3.20
CA ALA A 86 1.25 -4.04 4.44
C ALA A 86 1.00 -5.04 5.57
N ARG A 87 0.31 -6.15 5.31
CA ARG A 87 0.11 -7.22 6.31
C ARG A 87 1.42 -7.84 6.79
N LYS A 88 2.35 -8.09 5.86
CA LYS A 88 3.66 -8.68 6.17
C LYS A 88 4.50 -7.77 7.08
N HIS A 89 4.36 -6.46 6.90
CA HIS A 89 5.13 -5.45 7.62
C HIS A 89 4.35 -4.75 8.75
N HIS A 90 3.14 -5.20 9.05
CA HIS A 90 2.24 -4.60 10.05
C HIS A 90 1.90 -3.12 9.80
N TRP A 91 1.87 -2.72 8.53
CA TRP A 91 1.46 -1.39 8.11
C TRP A 91 -0.04 -1.27 7.95
N GLN A 92 -0.51 -0.03 7.87
CA GLN A 92 -1.93 0.32 7.78
C GLN A 92 -2.17 1.19 6.54
N ILE A 93 -3.34 1.04 5.92
CA ILE A 93 -3.68 1.66 4.63
C ILE A 93 -4.92 2.51 4.82
N PHE A 94 -4.86 3.76 4.40
CA PHE A 94 -6.01 4.64 4.25
C PHE A 94 -6.27 4.90 2.77
N ASP A 95 -7.51 4.67 2.34
CA ASP A 95 -7.95 5.07 1.01
C ASP A 95 -8.63 6.44 1.08
N THR A 96 -8.00 7.43 0.43
CA THR A 96 -8.49 8.80 0.38
C THR A 96 -9.79 8.95 -0.40
N SER A 97 -10.05 8.07 -1.37
CA SER A 97 -11.27 8.07 -2.18
C SER A 97 -12.48 7.57 -1.41
N LEU A 98 -12.27 6.64 -0.47
CA LEU A 98 -13.28 6.12 0.45
C LEU A 98 -13.37 6.91 1.74
N GLY A 99 -12.31 7.65 2.09
CA GLY A 99 -12.17 8.34 3.38
C GLY A 99 -12.10 7.36 4.55
N GLN A 100 -11.55 6.16 4.34
CA GLN A 100 -11.59 5.06 5.31
C GLN A 100 -10.28 4.28 5.36
N MET A 101 -9.99 3.73 6.53
CA MET A 101 -8.95 2.72 6.70
C MET A 101 -9.39 1.41 6.05
N ILE A 102 -8.48 0.76 5.34
CA ILE A 102 -8.73 -0.54 4.70
C ILE A 102 -8.57 -1.65 5.74
N ASP A 103 -9.59 -2.50 5.87
CA ASP A 103 -9.48 -3.73 6.63
C ASP A 103 -8.64 -4.74 5.84
N LEU A 104 -7.36 -4.82 6.17
CA LEU A 104 -6.41 -5.72 5.50
C LEU A 104 -6.77 -7.20 5.65
N ASN A 105 -7.57 -7.58 6.65
CA ASN A 105 -8.03 -8.96 6.84
C ASN A 105 -9.29 -9.26 6.05
N ASN A 106 -10.11 -8.24 5.77
CA ASN A 106 -11.32 -8.37 4.98
C ASN A 106 -11.60 -7.16 4.05
N PRO A 107 -10.78 -6.94 3.00
CA PRO A 107 -10.90 -5.77 2.13
C PRO A 107 -12.25 -5.64 1.41
N ALA A 108 -13.01 -6.74 1.31
CA ALA A 108 -14.35 -6.74 0.74
C ALA A 108 -15.30 -5.77 1.45
N ILE A 109 -15.11 -5.49 2.75
CA ILE A 109 -15.96 -4.50 3.46
C ILE A 109 -15.70 -3.07 2.98
N ASN A 110 -14.54 -2.83 2.36
CA ASN A 110 -14.16 -1.57 1.75
C ASN A 110 -14.52 -1.51 0.26
N GLY A 111 -15.24 -2.50 -0.29
CA GLY A 111 -15.60 -2.55 -1.71
C GLY A 111 -14.53 -3.17 -2.61
N TYR A 112 -13.66 -4.01 -2.05
CA TYR A 112 -12.65 -4.79 -2.78
C TYR A 112 -12.97 -6.29 -2.74
N GLU A 113 -14.14 -6.68 -3.24
CA GLU A 113 -14.65 -8.04 -3.15
C GLU A 113 -13.77 -9.07 -3.89
N ASP A 114 -13.10 -8.64 -4.96
CA ASP A 114 -12.30 -9.52 -5.82
C ASP A 114 -10.92 -9.88 -5.26
N PHE A 115 -10.52 -9.28 -4.13
CA PHE A 115 -9.23 -9.53 -3.49
C PHE A 115 -8.98 -11.03 -3.20
N LYS A 116 -10.01 -11.77 -2.76
CA LYS A 116 -9.88 -13.20 -2.46
C LYS A 116 -9.59 -14.03 -3.72
N SER A 117 -10.27 -13.72 -4.82
CA SER A 117 -10.05 -14.36 -6.12
C SER A 117 -8.64 -14.07 -6.63
N TYR A 118 -8.21 -12.83 -6.47
CA TYR A 118 -6.86 -12.40 -6.81
C TYR A 118 -5.78 -13.15 -6.01
N LEU A 119 -5.92 -13.26 -4.67
CA LEU A 119 -4.96 -14.01 -3.84
C LEU A 119 -4.85 -15.47 -4.28
N GLN A 120 -5.97 -16.12 -4.61
CA GLN A 120 -5.96 -17.49 -5.12
C GLN A 120 -5.19 -17.60 -6.44
N HIS A 121 -5.38 -16.64 -7.35
CA HIS A 121 -4.67 -16.60 -8.62
C HIS A 121 -3.16 -16.47 -8.41
N VAL A 122 -2.69 -15.50 -7.61
CA VAL A 122 -1.26 -15.27 -7.35
C VAL A 122 -0.61 -16.47 -6.66
N LEU A 123 -1.28 -17.08 -5.67
CA LEU A 123 -0.75 -18.24 -4.95
C LEU A 123 -0.68 -19.51 -5.81
N TRP A 124 -1.50 -19.61 -6.85
CA TRP A 124 -1.45 -20.73 -7.80
C TRP A 124 -0.49 -20.49 -8.96
N SER A 125 -0.32 -19.25 -9.42
CA SER A 125 0.63 -18.89 -10.48
C SER A 125 2.10 -18.97 -10.04
N ASN A 126 2.37 -18.94 -8.73
CA ASN A 126 3.72 -19.07 -8.14
C ASN A 126 4.11 -20.52 -7.75
N LYS A 127 3.43 -21.55 -8.29
CA LYS A 127 3.77 -22.97 -8.13
C LYS A 127 4.27 -23.58 -9.42
#